data_AF-A0A369VRW9-F1
#
_entry.id   AF-A0A369VRW9-F1
#
_cell.length_a   1.000
_cell.length_b   1.000
_cell.length_c   1.000
_cell.angle_alpha   90.00
_cell.angle_beta   90.00
_cell.angle_gamma   90.00
#
_symmetry.space_group_name_H-M   'P 1'
#
loop_
_entity.id
_entity.type
_entity.pdbx_description
1 polymer ?
#
loop_
_entity_poly.entity_id
_entity_poly.type
_entity_poly.pdbx_seq_one_letter_code
_entity_poly.pdbx_strand_id
1 'polypeptide(L)'
;MSHCYYHALSSVKRWGGKPEDYLPLHSWFDESKKIIADPRHRALRHHAEGIFMLETIFGVTILNSDGRDVPVRLIGEQHVTEDLGRIPSFADWARQIQPAPWMLRGNPADSPGLETSH
;
A
#
# COMPACT_ATOMS: atom_id res chain seq x y z
N MET A 1 -7.86 8.37 12.50
CA MET A 1 -7.84 7.34 11.44
C MET A 1 -9.07 6.47 11.64
N SER A 2 -9.89 6.27 10.62
CA SER A 2 -10.99 5.30 10.75
C SER A 2 -10.41 3.89 10.80
N HIS A 3 -11.03 3.01 11.57
CA HIS A 3 -10.66 1.61 11.63
C HIS A 3 -10.96 0.92 10.28
N CYS A 4 -10.14 -0.07 9.88
CA CYS A 4 -10.31 -0.85 8.62
C CYS A 4 -11.71 -1.42 8.41
N TYR A 5 -12.41 -1.71 9.51
CA TYR A 5 -13.80 -2.18 9.46
C TYR A 5 -14.74 -1.21 8.73
N TYR A 6 -14.54 0.11 8.84
CA TYR A 6 -15.38 1.07 8.12
C TYR A 6 -15.14 1.06 6.61
N HIS A 7 -13.91 0.81 6.16
CA HIS A 7 -13.62 0.58 4.75
C HIS A 7 -14.27 -0.72 4.26
N ALA A 8 -14.22 -1.78 5.07
CA ALA A 8 -14.91 -3.04 4.74
C ALA A 8 -16.43 -2.84 4.60
N LEU A 9 -17.05 -2.06 5.49
CA LEU A 9 -18.46 -1.68 5.35
C LEU A 9 -18.73 -0.86 4.07
N SER A 10 -17.80 0.02 3.68
CA SER A 10 -17.90 0.77 2.43
C SER A 10 -17.81 -0.15 1.21
N SER A 11 -16.92 -1.14 1.25
CA SER A 11 -16.79 -2.19 0.23
C SER A 11 -18.06 -3.05 0.13
N VAL A 12 -18.68 -3.43 1.27
CA VAL A 12 -19.97 -4.12 1.28
C VAL A 12 -21.05 -3.28 0.59
N LYS A 13 -21.12 -1.97 0.86
CA LYS A 13 -22.08 -1.08 0.18
C LYS A 13 -21.87 -1.03 -1.33
N ARG A 14 -20.60 -1.13 -1.78
CA ARG A 14 -20.25 -1.02 -3.20
C ARG A 14 -20.41 -2.34 -3.97
N TRP A 15 -20.07 -3.47 -3.36
CA TRP A 15 -19.97 -4.76 -4.07
C TRP A 15 -20.83 -5.88 -3.49
N GLY A 16 -21.48 -5.69 -2.34
CA GLY A 16 -22.23 -6.73 -1.63
C GLY A 16 -21.33 -7.59 -0.73
N GLY A 17 -21.78 -8.77 -0.34
CA GLY A 17 -21.06 -9.67 0.54
C GLY A 17 -21.08 -9.22 2.00
N LYS A 18 -20.05 -9.61 2.76
CA LYS A 18 -19.92 -9.29 4.19
C LYS A 18 -18.61 -8.59 4.49
N PRO A 19 -18.49 -7.84 5.61
CA PRO A 19 -17.25 -7.14 5.94
C PRO A 19 -16.02 -8.05 5.99
N GLU A 20 -16.19 -9.32 6.37
CA GLU A 20 -15.12 -10.31 6.46
C GLU A 20 -14.47 -10.62 5.11
N ASP A 21 -15.20 -10.45 4.00
CA ASP A 21 -14.66 -10.65 2.65
C ASP A 21 -13.59 -9.60 2.30
N TYR A 22 -13.70 -8.40 2.88
CA TYR A 22 -12.90 -7.23 2.51
C TYR A 22 -11.91 -6.80 3.60
N LEU A 23 -12.20 -7.14 4.86
CA LEU A 23 -11.41 -6.71 6.02
C LEU A 23 -9.92 -7.09 5.91
N PRO A 24 -9.52 -8.28 5.43
CA PRO A 24 -8.10 -8.61 5.26
C PRO A 24 -7.36 -7.66 4.31
N LEU A 25 -8.02 -7.26 3.21
CA LEU A 25 -7.42 -6.39 2.20
C LEU A 25 -7.21 -4.97 2.75
N HIS A 26 -8.20 -4.43 3.46
CA HIS A 26 -8.06 -3.11 4.10
C HIS A 26 -7.06 -3.14 5.26
N SER A 27 -7.07 -4.21 6.06
CA SER A 27 -6.13 -4.38 7.17
C SER A 27 -4.69 -4.39 6.67
N TRP A 28 -4.43 -5.01 5.52
CA TRP A 28 -3.11 -5.03 4.91
C TRP A 28 -2.55 -3.63 4.62
N PHE A 29 -3.34 -2.67 4.15
CA PHE A 29 -2.85 -1.30 3.97
C PHE A 29 -2.42 -0.67 5.30
N ASP A 30 -3.24 -0.86 6.33
CA ASP A 30 -3.07 -0.28 7.66
C ASP A 30 -2.06 -0.99 8.56
N GLU A 31 -1.64 -2.21 8.24
CA GLU A 31 -0.64 -2.95 9.02
C GLU A 31 0.69 -2.19 9.15
N SER A 32 0.99 -1.28 8.22
CA SER A 32 2.10 -0.33 8.30
C SER A 32 2.09 0.50 9.60
N LYS A 33 0.95 0.63 10.29
CA LYS A 33 0.82 1.23 11.62
C LYS A 33 1.62 0.50 12.71
N LYS A 34 1.94 -0.78 12.51
CA LYS A 34 2.85 -1.54 13.39
C LYS A 34 4.26 -0.94 13.42
N ILE A 35 4.64 -0.19 12.38
CA ILE A 35 5.96 0.45 12.24
C ILE A 35 5.89 1.91 12.70
N ILE A 36 4.89 2.66 12.21
CA ILE A 36 4.71 4.10 12.50
C ILE A 36 3.22 4.36 12.76
N ALA A 37 2.86 4.82 13.96
CA ALA A 37 1.45 5.04 14.35
C ALA A 37 0.90 6.44 13.98
N ASP A 38 1.39 7.04 12.89
CA ASP A 38 0.97 8.36 12.41
C ASP A 38 0.81 8.35 10.87
N PRO A 39 0.20 9.38 10.24
CA PRO A 39 -0.16 9.37 8.82
C PRO A 39 0.97 9.02 7.85
N ARG A 40 2.25 9.15 8.24
CA ARG A 40 3.39 8.77 7.40
C ARG A 40 3.45 7.27 7.11
N HIS A 41 2.79 6.42 7.91
CA HIS A 41 2.66 4.99 7.63
C HIS A 41 2.10 4.72 6.23
N ARG A 42 1.25 5.63 5.74
CA ARG A 42 0.60 5.55 4.43
C ARG A 42 1.60 5.54 3.28
N ALA A 43 2.78 6.14 3.45
CA ALA A 43 3.84 6.14 2.44
C ALA A 43 4.32 4.73 2.06
N LEU A 44 4.13 3.72 2.92
CA LEU A 44 4.56 2.34 2.66
C LEU A 44 3.63 1.57 1.71
N ARG A 45 2.32 1.86 1.71
CA ARG A 45 1.32 1.02 1.01
C ARG A 45 0.20 1.81 0.33
N HIS A 46 -0.07 3.07 0.70
CA HIS A 46 -1.17 3.86 0.15
C HIS A 46 -0.73 4.66 -1.07
N HIS A 47 -0.29 3.96 -2.12
CA HIS A 47 0.10 4.51 -3.41
C HIS A 47 -0.12 3.47 -4.51
N ALA A 48 0.05 3.87 -5.77
CA ALA A 48 -0.21 3.03 -6.94
C ALA A 48 0.46 1.63 -6.84
N GLU A 49 1.77 1.54 -6.60
CA GLU A 49 2.46 0.25 -6.45
C GLU A 49 1.92 -0.58 -5.27
N GLY A 50 1.54 0.04 -4.14
CA GLY A 50 0.92 -0.68 -3.03
C GLY A 50 -0.41 -1.34 -3.40
N ILE A 51 -1.21 -0.71 -4.27
CA ILE A 51 -2.45 -1.31 -4.83
C ILE A 51 -2.12 -2.53 -5.70
N PHE A 52 -1.04 -2.48 -6.50
CA PHE A 52 -0.59 -3.63 -7.28
C PHE A 52 -0.02 -4.76 -6.41
N MET A 53 0.65 -4.40 -5.32
CA MET A 53 1.14 -5.37 -4.34
C MET A 53 -0.01 -6.08 -3.62
N LEU A 54 -1.11 -5.38 -3.34
CA LEU A 54 -2.34 -6.00 -2.82
C LEU A 54 -2.84 -7.12 -3.75
N GLU A 55 -2.89 -6.88 -5.07
CA GLU A 55 -3.27 -7.90 -6.05
C GLU A 55 -2.32 -9.12 -6.04
N THR A 56 -1.02 -8.88 -5.89
CA THR A 56 -0.03 -9.96 -5.84
C THR A 56 -0.27 -10.87 -4.63
N ILE A 57 -0.78 -10.33 -3.52
CA ILE A 57 -0.98 -11.04 -2.26
C ILE A 57 -2.35 -11.73 -2.21
N PHE A 58 -3.41 -11.06 -2.67
CA PHE A 58 -4.79 -11.54 -2.53
C PHE A 58 -5.39 -12.12 -3.82
N GLY A 59 -4.65 -12.05 -4.93
CA GLY A 59 -5.13 -12.44 -6.26
C GLY A 59 -5.75 -11.28 -7.04
N VAL A 60 -6.03 -11.52 -8.32
CA VAL A 60 -6.64 -10.51 -9.23
C VAL A 60 -8.07 -10.17 -8.82
N THR A 61 -8.82 -11.17 -8.36
CA THR A 61 -10.18 -11.03 -7.85
C THR A 61 -10.31 -11.80 -6.53
N ILE A 62 -11.27 -11.38 -5.71
CA ILE A 62 -11.84 -12.22 -4.65
C ILE A 62 -13.24 -12.68 -5.07
N LEU A 63 -13.63 -13.88 -4.66
CA LEU A 63 -15.03 -14.30 -4.67
C LEU A 63 -15.64 -13.93 -3.31
N ASN A 64 -16.54 -12.96 -3.28
CA ASN A 64 -17.18 -12.55 -2.04
C ASN A 64 -18.31 -13.52 -1.62
N SER A 65 -18.86 -13.34 -0.42
CA SER A 65 -19.88 -14.25 0.11
C SER A 65 -21.22 -14.24 -0.64
N ASP A 66 -21.44 -13.25 -1.51
CA ASP A 66 -22.61 -13.17 -2.40
C ASP A 66 -22.35 -13.82 -3.78
N GLY A 67 -21.20 -14.49 -3.95
CA GLY A 67 -20.83 -15.17 -5.18
C GLY A 67 -20.38 -14.24 -6.31
N ARG A 68 -19.86 -13.05 -5.98
CA ARG A 68 -19.37 -12.08 -6.96
C ARG A 68 -17.85 -12.05 -7.00
N ASP A 69 -17.30 -12.08 -8.21
CA ASP A 69 -15.89 -11.76 -8.45
C ASP A 69 -15.68 -10.24 -8.35
N VAL A 70 -14.92 -9.81 -7.35
CA VAL A 70 -14.59 -8.40 -7.13
C VAL A 70 -13.10 -8.19 -7.40
N PRO A 71 -12.72 -7.30 -8.34
CA PRO A 71 -11.31 -7.00 -8.59
C PRO A 71 -10.61 -6.40 -7.38
N VAL A 72 -9.50 -7.01 -6.97
CA VAL A 72 -8.73 -6.60 -5.79
C VAL A 72 -8.17 -5.18 -5.95
N ARG A 73 -7.75 -4.80 -7.16
CA ARG A 73 -7.31 -3.42 -7.43
C ARG A 73 -8.38 -2.39 -7.13
N LEU A 74 -9.65 -2.64 -7.47
CA LEU A 74 -10.71 -1.67 -7.21
C LEU A 74 -10.97 -1.49 -5.71
N ILE A 75 -10.79 -2.55 -4.91
CA ILE A 75 -10.85 -2.50 -3.44
C ILE A 75 -9.69 -1.64 -2.90
N GLY A 76 -8.48 -1.83 -3.44
CA GLY A 76 -7.31 -1.03 -3.08
C GLY A 76 -7.44 0.44 -3.47
N GLU A 77 -7.89 0.73 -4.69
CA GLU A 77 -8.16 2.10 -5.16
C GLU A 77 -9.21 2.80 -4.31
N GLN A 78 -10.28 2.10 -3.92
CA GLN A 78 -11.27 2.62 -2.98
C GLN A 78 -10.63 2.97 -1.65
N HIS A 79 -9.91 2.03 -1.03
CA HIS A 79 -9.30 2.25 0.28
C HIS A 79 -8.41 3.50 0.29
N VAL A 80 -7.50 3.60 -0.69
CA VAL A 80 -6.55 4.71 -0.80
C VAL A 80 -7.28 6.03 -1.07
N THR A 81 -8.32 6.02 -1.91
CA THR A 81 -9.09 7.23 -2.23
C THR A 81 -9.93 7.71 -1.04
N GLU A 82 -10.54 6.80 -0.27
CA GLU A 82 -11.26 7.16 0.96
C GLU A 82 -10.33 7.78 2.01
N ASP A 83 -9.06 7.35 2.05
CA ASP A 83 -8.09 7.83 3.02
C ASP A 83 -7.39 9.12 2.62
N LEU A 84 -7.14 9.34 1.32
CA LEU A 84 -6.28 10.43 0.81
C LEU A 84 -6.98 11.37 -0.20
N GLY A 85 -8.20 11.04 -0.64
CA GLY A 85 -8.92 11.77 -1.69
C GLY A 85 -8.38 11.59 -3.11
N ARG A 86 -7.23 10.91 -3.27
CA ARG A 86 -6.58 10.57 -4.54
C ARG A 86 -5.65 9.38 -4.35
N ILE A 87 -5.21 8.77 -5.45
CA ILE A 87 -4.14 7.76 -5.44
C ILE A 87 -2.80 8.46 -5.72
N PRO A 88 -1.87 8.55 -4.75
CA PRO A 88 -0.54 9.05 -5.01
C PRO A 88 0.36 8.01 -5.67
N SER A 89 1.48 8.47 -6.23
CA SER A 89 2.63 7.62 -6.56
C SER A 89 3.57 7.50 -5.36
N PHE A 90 4.50 6.53 -5.35
CA PHE A 90 5.57 6.52 -4.33
C PHE A 90 6.45 7.77 -4.43
N ALA A 91 6.65 8.31 -5.65
CA ALA A 91 7.40 9.54 -5.85
C ALA A 91 6.81 10.75 -5.09
N ASP A 92 5.47 10.80 -4.92
CA ASP A 92 4.82 11.84 -4.12
C ASP A 92 5.25 11.83 -2.65
N TRP A 93 5.55 10.65 -2.11
CA TRP A 93 6.05 10.46 -0.76
C TRP A 93 7.56 10.68 -0.70
N ALA A 94 8.30 10.06 -1.64
CA ALA A 94 9.76 10.09 -1.67
C ALA A 94 10.32 11.52 -1.78
N ARG A 95 9.66 12.42 -2.52
CA ARG A 95 10.05 13.84 -2.63
C ARG A 95 10.01 14.61 -1.30
N GLN A 96 9.41 14.05 -0.25
CA GLN A 96 9.36 14.66 1.09
C GLN A 96 10.43 14.09 2.04
N ILE A 97 11.16 13.04 1.62
CA ILE A 97 12.25 12.46 2.40
C ILE A 97 13.47 13.38 2.30
N GLN A 98 14.04 13.74 3.45
CA GLN A 98 15.34 14.43 3.52
C GLN A 98 16.43 13.38 3.74
N PRO A 99 17.30 13.11 2.74
CA PRO A 99 18.30 12.05 2.86
C PRO A 99 19.31 12.33 3.97
N ALA A 100 19.51 11.35 4.84
CA ALA A 100 20.58 11.38 5.83
C ALA A 100 21.88 10.80 5.23
N PRO A 101 23.07 11.12 5.77
CA PRO A 101 24.34 10.64 5.23
C PRO A 101 24.44 9.12 5.06
N TRP A 102 23.78 8.32 5.92
CA TRP A 102 23.77 6.86 5.81
C TRP A 102 22.98 6.35 4.59
N MET A 103 22.01 7.12 4.09
CA MET A 103 21.23 6.80 2.88
C MET A 103 22.03 7.08 1.60
N LEU A 104 23.06 7.93 1.69
CA LEU A 104 23.88 8.38 0.57
C LEU A 104 25.19 7.60 0.42
N ARG A 105 25.45 6.61 1.31
CA ARG A 105 26.62 5.73 1.18
C ARG A 105 26.44 4.79 -0.01
N GLY A 106 26.68 5.31 -1.21
CA GLY A 106 26.96 4.50 -2.39
C GLY A 106 28.43 4.12 -2.36
N ASN A 107 28.69 2.83 -2.15
CA ASN A 107 29.99 2.14 -2.11
C ASN A 107 31.09 2.84 -1.27
N PRO A 108 31.65 2.18 -0.23
CA PRO A 108 32.95 2.58 0.28
C PRO A 108 33.91 2.72 -0.90
N ALA A 109 34.65 3.83 -0.98
CA ALA A 109 35.90 3.85 -1.72
C ALA A 109 36.67 2.58 -1.29
N ASP A 110 37.13 1.78 -2.24
CA ASP A 110 37.76 0.46 -2.04
C ASP A 110 36.83 -0.77 -1.98
N SER A 111 35.59 -0.67 -2.48
CA SER A 111 34.79 -1.88 -2.74
C SER A 111 35.50 -2.76 -3.79
N PRO A 112 35.94 -3.99 -3.46
CA PRO A 112 36.69 -4.83 -4.39
C PRO A 112 35.81 -5.19 -5.59
N GLY A 113 36.22 -4.83 -6.81
CA GLY A 113 35.52 -5.19 -8.05
C GLY A 113 35.21 -4.04 -9.01
N LEU A 114 35.56 -2.80 -8.68
CA LEU A 114 35.45 -1.65 -9.59
C LEU A 114 36.81 -0.94 -9.69
N GLU A 115 37.81 -1.60 -10.27
CA GLU A 115 38.95 -0.86 -10.81
C GLU A 115 38.48 -0.13 -12.07
N THR A 116 38.23 1.17 -11.96
CA THR A 116 38.22 2.04 -13.13
C THR A 116 39.65 2.17 -13.61
N SER A 117 40.01 1.35 -14.60
CA SER A 117 41.24 1.52 -15.37
C SER A 117 41.12 2.81 -16.16
N HIS A 118 41.81 3.88 -15.75
CA HIS A 118 42.25 4.98 -16.61
C HIS A 118 43.44 5.72 -15.98
#